data_AF-A0A8C5E0S4-F1
#
_entry.id   AF-A0A8C5E0S4-F1
#
_cell.length_a   1.000
_cell.length_b   1.000
_cell.length_c   1.000
_cell.angle_alpha   90.00
_cell.angle_beta   90.00
_cell.angle_gamma   90.00
#
_symmetry.space_group_name_H-M   'P 1'
#
loop_
_entity.id
_entity.type
_entity.pdbx_description
1 polymer ?
#
loop_
_entity_poly.entity_id
_entity_poly.type
_entity_poly.pdbx_seq_one_letter_code
_entity_poly.pdbx_strand_id
1 'polypeptide(L)'
;MAWRSCCFLFRLREGGRFVCYEVPLVSSRWPHSFHQRGFKKITRKPELKKTPEEISPTHTEPAIQSRQNPFPRLDLQAPPTSPRAFGRLVRPFLFTVGFTGSSFAAASIWQYETLQSRVRSFFDEAKADWMEKLRPQKRGDARKEVNQWWNSLSEGQKTVTGIVVINFLVFCCWRIPSLQRVMIRYFTANPASKVLCAPMILSTFSHFSFFHLATNMYVLWSFSSSAVSILGREQFMAVYLSAGVISSFFSYVCKTLTGRFGPSLGASGAIMTVLAAVCTKMPEAKLAIVFLPMFTFTATHALKAIVAIDTAGLVLGWKIFDHAAHLGGAAFGVWYMLTGHELIWRKRESLVKLWHELRTRGRGG
;
A
#
# COMPACT_ATOMS: atom_id res chain seq x y z
N MET A 1 -28.28 -14.16 -14.04
CA MET A 1 -28.71 -14.17 -12.62
C MET A 1 -28.33 -12.82 -12.02
N ALA A 2 -29.22 -12.18 -11.26
CA ALA A 2 -29.10 -10.77 -10.93
C ALA A 2 -28.21 -10.48 -9.71
N TRP A 3 -27.30 -9.50 -9.84
CA TRP A 3 -26.71 -8.82 -8.69
C TRP A 3 -27.54 -7.58 -8.35
N ARG A 4 -28.15 -7.55 -7.17
CA ARG A 4 -28.80 -6.35 -6.63
C ARG A 4 -27.76 -5.52 -5.87
N SER A 5 -27.39 -4.37 -6.41
CA SER A 5 -26.61 -3.37 -5.68
C SER A 5 -27.40 -2.86 -4.47
N CYS A 6 -26.91 -3.14 -3.26
CA CYS A 6 -27.53 -2.66 -2.04
C CYS A 6 -27.01 -1.24 -1.72
N CYS A 7 -27.77 -0.20 -2.10
CA CYS A 7 -27.51 1.15 -1.62
C CYS A 7 -27.94 1.27 -0.15
N PHE A 8 -26.96 1.42 0.75
CA PHE A 8 -27.23 1.77 2.15
C PHE A 8 -27.68 3.23 2.26
N LEU A 9 -29.00 3.45 2.16
CA LEU A 9 -29.64 4.65 2.69
C LEU A 9 -29.72 4.55 4.21
N PHE A 10 -29.07 5.49 4.92
CA PHE A 10 -29.31 5.69 6.35
C PHE A 10 -30.77 6.08 6.55
N ARG A 11 -31.57 5.19 7.16
CA ARG A 11 -32.95 5.45 7.55
C ARG A 11 -33.03 5.45 9.08
N LEU A 12 -32.88 6.63 9.68
CA LEU A 12 -33.27 6.85 11.06
C LEU A 12 -34.79 6.66 11.17
N ARG A 13 -35.22 5.94 12.21
CA ARG A 13 -36.62 5.57 12.45
C ARG A 13 -37.13 6.29 13.69
N GLU A 14 -37.81 7.41 13.48
CA GLU A 14 -38.70 8.01 14.47
C GLU A 14 -40.04 8.36 13.82
N GLY A 15 -41.12 8.29 14.61
CA GLY A 15 -42.44 8.88 14.33
C GLY A 15 -43.01 8.74 12.91
N GLY A 16 -43.75 7.67 12.63
CA GLY A 16 -44.41 7.50 11.32
C GLY A 16 -45.42 8.62 11.00
N ARG A 17 -45.08 9.48 10.04
CA ARG A 17 -46.00 10.27 9.20
C ARG A 17 -45.27 10.67 7.91
N PHE A 18 -45.92 10.51 6.77
CA PHE A 18 -45.39 10.98 5.49
C PHE A 18 -45.67 12.49 5.35
N VAL A 19 -44.67 13.26 4.96
CA VAL A 19 -44.84 14.65 4.51
C VAL A 19 -44.02 14.85 3.24
N CYS A 20 -44.70 15.14 2.13
CA CYS A 20 -44.04 15.59 0.91
C CYS A 20 -43.73 17.09 1.03
N TYR A 21 -42.53 17.48 0.65
CA TYR A 21 -42.19 18.88 0.38
C TYR A 21 -41.63 18.98 -1.03
N GLU A 22 -42.39 19.61 -1.93
CA GLU A 22 -41.83 20.15 -3.17
C GLU A 22 -40.95 21.34 -2.82
N VAL A 23 -39.80 21.47 -3.49
CA VAL A 23 -38.95 22.66 -3.42
C VAL A 23 -38.80 23.23 -4.83
N PRO A 24 -39.25 24.47 -5.09
CA PRO A 24 -39.27 25.01 -6.44
C PRO A 24 -37.87 25.40 -6.93
N LEU A 25 -37.67 25.26 -8.24
CA LEU A 25 -36.53 25.81 -8.95
C LEU A 25 -36.57 27.36 -8.91
N VAL A 26 -35.59 27.97 -8.25
CA VAL A 26 -35.34 29.42 -8.33
C VAL A 26 -33.93 29.65 -8.83
N SER A 27 -33.80 30.54 -9.80
CA SER A 27 -32.54 30.84 -10.49
C SER A 27 -31.84 32.08 -9.94
N SER A 28 -30.57 32.19 -10.33
CA SER A 28 -29.80 33.44 -10.51
C SER A 28 -28.94 34.01 -9.37
N ARG A 29 -27.79 34.55 -9.82
CA ARG A 29 -26.87 35.53 -9.22
C ARG A 29 -26.03 35.15 -8.00
N TRP A 30 -24.75 34.87 -8.31
CA TRP A 30 -23.61 35.07 -7.41
C TRP A 30 -23.31 36.58 -7.22
N PRO A 31 -23.01 37.04 -5.99
CA PRO A 31 -22.32 38.30 -5.76
C PRO A 31 -20.80 38.08 -5.59
N HIS A 32 -20.01 38.87 -6.32
CA HIS A 32 -18.59 39.06 -6.04
C HIS A 32 -18.38 39.91 -4.76
N SER A 33 -17.13 39.91 -4.29
CA SER A 33 -16.52 40.83 -3.31
C SER A 33 -16.75 40.54 -1.81
N PHE A 34 -15.64 40.20 -1.14
CA PHE A 34 -15.33 40.72 0.19
C PHE A 34 -13.84 41.05 0.25
N HIS A 35 -13.54 42.34 0.44
CA HIS A 35 -12.18 42.89 0.45
C HIS A 35 -11.68 43.06 1.90
N GLN A 36 -10.40 42.78 2.12
CA GLN A 36 -9.51 43.36 3.14
C GLN A 36 -10.01 43.63 4.59
N ARG A 37 -9.39 42.91 5.54
CA ARG A 37 -8.89 43.45 6.82
C ARG A 37 -7.46 42.90 6.99
N GLY A 38 -6.43 43.60 7.45
CA GLY A 38 -6.30 44.99 7.90
C GLY A 38 -5.06 45.11 8.78
N PHE A 39 -3.86 45.24 8.19
CA PHE A 39 -2.59 45.31 8.92
C PHE A 39 -2.43 46.65 9.67
N LYS A 40 -2.10 46.61 10.98
CA LYS A 40 -1.74 47.81 11.75
C LYS A 40 -0.35 48.30 11.35
N LYS A 41 -0.25 49.55 10.89
CA LYS A 41 1.02 50.26 10.67
C LYS A 41 1.63 50.69 12.01
N ILE A 42 2.95 50.57 12.15
CA ILE A 42 3.75 51.30 13.14
C ILE A 42 4.38 52.50 12.43
N THR A 43 4.23 53.69 13.00
CA THR A 43 4.66 54.96 12.42
C THR A 43 6.16 55.20 12.62
N ARG A 44 6.89 55.59 11.57
CA ARG A 44 8.22 56.21 11.69
C ARG A 44 8.10 57.73 11.67
N LYS A 45 8.92 58.40 12.49
CA LYS A 45 9.03 59.87 12.59
C LYS A 45 10.29 60.32 11.80
N PRO A 46 10.27 61.42 11.02
CA PRO A 46 11.43 61.88 10.24
C PRO A 46 12.11 63.13 10.84
N GLU A 47 13.43 63.24 10.65
CA GLU A 47 14.34 64.43 10.59
C GLU A 47 15.80 63.91 10.67
N LEU A 48 16.87 64.56 10.18
CA LEU A 48 17.09 65.85 9.50
C LEU A 48 18.18 65.70 8.40
N LYS A 49 18.39 66.71 7.56
CA LYS A 49 19.24 66.72 6.34
C LYS A 49 20.45 67.68 6.50
N LYS A 50 21.66 67.28 6.08
CA LYS A 50 22.80 68.17 5.72
C LYS A 50 23.64 67.54 4.59
N THR A 51 24.49 68.36 3.94
CA THR A 51 24.85 68.25 2.50
C THR A 51 26.41 68.14 2.28
N PRO A 52 27.03 68.31 1.09
CA PRO A 52 27.75 67.20 0.41
C PRO A 52 29.25 67.42 0.11
N GLU A 53 29.96 66.32 -0.18
CA GLU A 53 31.28 66.18 -0.85
C GLU A 53 31.44 64.68 -1.22
N GLU A 54 32.14 64.19 -2.27
CA GLU A 54 32.34 64.69 -3.65
C GLU A 54 32.57 63.48 -4.63
N ILE A 55 33.24 63.67 -5.77
CA ILE A 55 33.35 62.84 -6.99
C ILE A 55 34.37 61.67 -6.89
N SER A 56 33.98 60.45 -7.28
CA SER A 56 34.52 59.69 -8.45
C SER A 56 33.99 58.24 -8.51
N PRO A 57 33.68 57.64 -9.68
CA PRO A 57 32.95 56.36 -9.74
C PRO A 57 33.86 55.12 -9.80
N THR A 58 33.41 54.01 -9.20
CA THR A 58 33.86 52.66 -9.56
C THR A 58 32.65 51.74 -9.55
N HIS A 59 32.49 50.94 -10.62
CA HIS A 59 31.32 50.10 -10.82
C HIS A 59 31.19 49.01 -9.75
N THR A 60 30.01 48.84 -9.18
CA THR A 60 29.63 47.63 -8.43
C THR A 60 28.15 47.37 -8.63
N GLU A 61 27.80 46.21 -9.19
CA GLU A 61 26.40 45.82 -9.41
C GLU A 61 25.67 45.55 -8.08
N PRO A 62 24.36 45.83 -7.99
CA PRO A 62 23.60 45.60 -6.77
C PRO A 62 23.34 44.11 -6.55
N ALA A 63 23.85 43.57 -5.44
CA ALA A 63 23.59 42.19 -5.02
C ALA A 63 22.09 41.96 -4.75
N ILE A 64 21.42 41.21 -5.62
CA ILE A 64 20.04 40.77 -5.42
C ILE A 64 20.00 39.76 -4.25
N GLN A 65 19.66 40.24 -3.06
CA GLN A 65 19.40 39.38 -1.90
C GLN A 65 18.13 38.55 -2.14
N SER A 66 18.30 37.34 -2.70
CA SER A 66 17.22 36.38 -2.80
C SER A 66 16.73 35.97 -1.40
N ARG A 67 15.41 36.12 -1.15
CA ARG A 67 14.76 35.59 0.06
C ARG A 67 15.00 34.09 0.15
N GLN A 68 15.68 33.66 1.21
CA GLN A 68 15.84 32.23 1.50
C GLN A 68 14.50 31.63 1.91
N ASN A 69 14.02 30.63 1.16
CA ASN A 69 12.90 29.79 1.56
C ASN A 69 13.34 28.88 2.74
N PRO A 70 12.49 28.65 3.75
CA PRO A 70 12.84 27.90 4.97
C PRO A 70 12.88 26.36 4.78
N PHE A 71 12.97 25.88 3.53
CA PHE A 71 13.09 24.45 3.24
C PHE A 71 14.57 24.05 3.15
N PRO A 72 15.01 22.98 3.83
CA PRO A 72 16.37 22.47 3.64
C PRO A 72 16.53 22.04 2.18
N ARG A 73 17.54 22.60 1.50
CA ARG A 73 17.97 22.11 0.19
C ARG A 73 18.46 20.67 0.37
N LEU A 74 17.66 19.72 -0.10
CA LEU A 74 18.17 18.38 -0.40
C LEU A 74 19.12 18.53 -1.57
N ASP A 75 20.41 18.37 -1.33
CA ASP A 75 21.43 18.43 -2.37
C ASP A 75 21.09 17.43 -3.47
N LEU A 76 20.77 17.95 -4.65
CA LEU A 76 20.64 17.19 -5.90
C LEU A 76 22.05 16.81 -6.37
N GLN A 77 22.65 15.88 -5.64
CA GLN A 77 23.97 15.33 -5.96
C GLN A 77 23.90 14.62 -7.32
N ALA A 78 24.83 14.97 -8.21
CA ALA A 78 24.92 14.42 -9.55
C ALA A 78 24.99 12.88 -9.53
N PRO A 79 24.46 12.18 -10.55
CA PRO A 79 24.33 10.73 -10.53
C PRO A 79 25.70 10.06 -10.44
N PRO A 80 25.94 9.14 -9.48
CA PRO A 80 27.21 8.45 -9.36
C PRO A 80 27.31 7.34 -10.43
N THR A 81 27.72 7.73 -11.64
CA THR A 81 28.16 6.83 -12.72
C THR A 81 29.47 6.13 -12.33
N SER A 82 29.38 5.19 -11.39
CA SER A 82 30.54 4.42 -10.90
C SER A 82 30.18 2.96 -10.63
N PRO A 83 31.13 2.01 -10.82
CA PRO A 83 30.93 0.60 -10.46
C PRO A 83 30.52 0.37 -9.00
N ARG A 84 30.83 1.33 -8.11
CA ARG A 84 30.44 1.32 -6.70
C ARG A 84 28.91 1.40 -6.49
N ALA A 85 28.14 1.83 -7.48
CA ALA A 85 26.68 1.90 -7.41
C ALA A 85 26.04 0.50 -7.34
N PHE A 86 26.47 -0.44 -8.21
CA PHE A 86 25.96 -1.81 -8.22
C PHE A 86 26.32 -2.59 -6.95
N GLY A 87 27.50 -2.34 -6.37
CA GLY A 87 27.88 -2.94 -5.08
C GLY A 87 26.89 -2.65 -3.94
N ARG A 88 26.15 -1.53 -4.00
CA ARG A 88 25.09 -1.21 -3.02
C ARG A 88 23.83 -2.08 -3.17
N LEU A 89 23.59 -2.67 -4.34
CA LEU A 89 22.41 -3.51 -4.61
C LEU A 89 22.57 -4.96 -4.11
N VAL A 90 23.79 -5.41 -3.80
CA VAL A 90 24.06 -6.77 -3.29
C VAL A 90 23.29 -7.06 -2.00
N ARG A 91 23.28 -6.12 -1.05
CA ARG A 91 22.54 -6.27 0.23
C ARG A 91 21.00 -6.34 0.02
N PRO A 92 20.37 -5.39 -0.72
CA PRO A 92 18.99 -5.52 -1.17
C PRO A 92 18.66 -6.84 -1.89
N PHE A 93 19.54 -7.32 -2.78
CA PHE A 93 19.33 -8.56 -3.52
C PHE A 93 19.31 -9.78 -2.58
N LEU A 94 20.35 -9.94 -1.75
CA LEU A 94 20.42 -11.04 -0.77
C LEU A 94 19.26 -10.99 0.23
N PHE A 95 18.86 -9.79 0.66
CA PHE A 95 17.67 -9.61 1.49
C PHE A 95 16.39 -10.03 0.77
N THR A 96 16.24 -9.70 -0.52
CA THR A 96 15.07 -10.07 -1.32
C THR A 96 14.95 -11.59 -1.46
N VAL A 97 16.05 -12.27 -1.79
CA VAL A 97 16.10 -13.73 -1.90
C VAL A 97 15.82 -14.40 -0.56
N GLY A 98 16.53 -13.98 0.50
CA GLY A 98 16.38 -14.54 1.85
C GLY A 98 14.97 -14.33 2.42
N PHE A 99 14.44 -13.10 2.34
CA PHE A 99 13.10 -12.77 2.83
C PHE A 99 12.00 -13.53 2.06
N THR A 100 12.13 -13.66 0.74
CA THR A 100 11.18 -14.44 -0.08
C THR A 100 11.20 -15.91 0.30
N GLY A 101 12.40 -16.52 0.41
CA GLY A 101 12.56 -17.90 0.85
C GLY A 101 11.98 -18.15 2.25
N SER A 102 12.31 -17.28 3.22
CA SER A 102 11.76 -17.34 4.58
C SER A 102 10.24 -17.15 4.61
N SER A 103 9.67 -16.28 3.77
CA SER A 103 8.22 -16.06 3.68
C SER A 103 7.49 -17.30 3.19
N PHE A 104 8.00 -17.98 2.16
CA PHE A 104 7.42 -19.23 1.67
C PHE A 104 7.62 -20.41 2.65
N ALA A 105 8.76 -20.49 3.32
CA ALA A 105 8.98 -21.48 4.38
C ALA A 105 7.99 -21.29 5.55
N ALA A 106 7.85 -20.06 6.06
CA ALA A 106 6.92 -19.71 7.13
C ALA A 106 5.45 -19.98 6.74
N ALA A 107 5.04 -19.64 5.51
CA ALA A 107 3.69 -19.95 5.03
C ALA A 107 3.44 -21.45 4.84
N SER A 108 4.46 -22.23 4.44
CA SER A 108 4.36 -23.70 4.33
C SER A 108 4.14 -24.34 5.71
N ILE A 109 4.90 -23.88 6.71
CA ILE A 109 4.73 -24.29 8.12
C ILE A 109 3.36 -23.84 8.65
N TRP A 110 2.95 -22.58 8.41
CA TRP A 110 1.65 -22.07 8.86
C TRP A 110 0.48 -22.85 8.24
N GLN A 111 0.56 -23.24 6.96
CA GLN A 111 -0.45 -24.09 6.33
C GLN A 111 -0.50 -25.49 6.98
N TYR A 112 0.66 -26.10 7.24
CA TYR A 112 0.74 -27.39 7.93
C TYR A 112 0.14 -27.32 9.35
N GLU A 113 0.47 -26.31 10.15
CA GLU A 113 -0.07 -26.12 11.49
C GLU A 113 -1.58 -25.80 11.49
N THR A 114 -2.06 -25.04 10.50
CA THR A 114 -3.49 -24.77 10.30
C THR A 114 -4.24 -26.07 9.98
N LEU A 115 -3.68 -26.92 9.12
CA LEU A 115 -4.28 -28.22 8.79
C LEU A 115 -4.28 -29.17 10.01
N GLN A 116 -3.16 -29.26 10.73
CA GLN A 116 -3.03 -30.05 11.96
C GLN A 116 -4.00 -29.60 13.06
N SER A 117 -4.15 -28.29 13.28
CA SER A 117 -5.08 -27.75 14.26
C SER A 117 -6.54 -28.01 13.86
N ARG A 118 -6.89 -27.90 12.58
CA ARG A 118 -8.23 -28.26 12.07
C ARG A 118 -8.53 -29.75 12.20
N VAL A 119 -7.56 -30.64 11.95
CA VAL A 119 -7.74 -32.08 12.16
C VAL A 119 -7.95 -32.39 13.65
N ARG A 120 -7.17 -31.78 14.56
CA ARG A 120 -7.38 -31.95 16.01
C ARG A 120 -8.73 -31.40 16.44
N SER A 121 -9.12 -30.20 15.98
CA SER A 121 -10.40 -29.63 16.34
C SER A 121 -11.57 -30.51 15.90
N PHE A 122 -11.52 -31.19 14.75
CA PHE A 122 -12.56 -32.17 14.39
C PHE A 122 -12.66 -33.34 15.38
N PHE A 123 -11.53 -33.86 15.89
CA PHE A 123 -11.54 -34.92 16.90
C PHE A 123 -11.92 -34.42 18.31
N ASP A 124 -11.59 -33.17 18.63
CA ASP A 124 -11.93 -32.55 19.90
C ASP A 124 -13.40 -32.09 19.93
N GLU A 125 -13.95 -31.60 18.81
CA GLU A 125 -15.35 -31.21 18.62
C GLU A 125 -16.28 -32.43 18.67
N ALA A 126 -15.89 -33.55 18.02
CA ALA A 126 -16.54 -34.85 18.17
C ALA A 126 -16.55 -35.41 19.61
N LYS A 127 -15.75 -34.85 20.53
CA LYS A 127 -15.79 -35.13 21.97
C LYS A 127 -16.46 -34.02 22.78
N ALA A 128 -16.36 -32.77 22.35
CA ALA A 128 -16.84 -31.59 23.06
C ALA A 128 -18.35 -31.32 22.87
N ASP A 129 -18.98 -31.92 21.84
CA ASP A 129 -20.43 -31.94 21.63
C ASP A 129 -21.21 -32.42 22.88
N TRP A 130 -20.57 -33.23 23.74
CA TRP A 130 -21.11 -33.68 25.01
C TRP A 130 -21.15 -32.59 26.11
N MET A 131 -20.32 -31.54 26.04
CA MET A 131 -20.09 -30.56 27.12
C MET A 131 -20.61 -29.14 26.85
N GLU A 132 -21.03 -28.80 25.62
CA GLU A 132 -21.34 -27.39 25.29
C GLU A 132 -22.75 -26.92 25.75
N LYS A 133 -23.57 -27.83 26.30
CA LYS A 133 -24.98 -27.60 26.66
C LYS A 133 -25.26 -26.59 27.79
N LEU A 134 -24.25 -25.91 28.34
CA LEU A 134 -24.33 -25.10 29.57
C LEU A 134 -23.65 -23.71 29.52
N ARG A 135 -23.27 -23.17 28.35
CA ARG A 135 -22.63 -21.84 28.28
C ARG A 135 -23.64 -20.68 28.10
N PRO A 136 -23.74 -19.73 29.06
CA PRO A 136 -24.62 -18.58 28.93
C PRO A 136 -24.10 -17.55 27.91
N GLN A 137 -25.00 -17.05 27.07
CA GLN A 137 -24.69 -16.16 25.95
C GLN A 137 -24.40 -14.72 26.43
N LYS A 138 -23.13 -14.36 26.62
CA LYS A 138 -22.76 -12.97 26.99
C LYS A 138 -23.14 -11.98 25.87
N ARG A 139 -24.09 -11.10 26.18
CA ARG A 139 -24.75 -10.16 25.26
C ARG A 139 -24.03 -8.81 25.23
N GLY A 140 -23.78 -8.30 24.02
CA GLY A 140 -23.31 -6.95 23.75
C GLY A 140 -23.46 -6.69 22.26
N ASP A 141 -24.31 -5.73 21.88
CA ASP A 141 -24.87 -5.71 20.51
C ASP A 141 -23.82 -5.32 19.46
N ALA A 142 -22.91 -4.38 19.77
CA ALA A 142 -21.76 -4.07 18.91
C ALA A 142 -20.85 -5.29 18.64
N ARG A 143 -20.66 -6.19 19.60
CA ARG A 143 -19.89 -7.44 19.38
C ARG A 143 -20.63 -8.40 18.45
N LYS A 144 -21.97 -8.43 18.49
CA LYS A 144 -22.78 -9.23 17.56
C LYS A 144 -22.69 -8.68 16.15
N GLU A 145 -22.81 -7.37 15.96
CA GLU A 145 -22.68 -6.71 14.66
C GLU A 145 -21.29 -6.94 14.03
N VAL A 146 -20.21 -6.75 14.79
CA VAL A 146 -18.83 -7.02 14.32
C VAL A 146 -18.66 -8.50 13.94
N ASN A 147 -19.16 -9.44 14.75
CA ASN A 147 -19.11 -10.86 14.44
C ASN A 147 -19.93 -11.22 13.17
N GLN A 148 -21.13 -10.65 13.02
CA GLN A 148 -21.97 -10.86 11.84
C GLN A 148 -21.30 -10.34 10.57
N TRP A 149 -20.75 -9.12 10.61
CA TRP A 149 -19.96 -8.55 9.52
C TRP A 149 -18.75 -9.44 9.20
N TRP A 150 -17.93 -9.79 10.18
CA TRP A 150 -16.75 -10.63 9.99
C TRP A 150 -17.09 -11.99 9.37
N ASN A 151 -18.18 -12.62 9.82
CA ASN A 151 -18.62 -13.91 9.29
C ASN A 151 -19.21 -13.81 7.87
N SER A 152 -19.71 -12.64 7.46
CA SER A 152 -20.18 -12.38 6.09
C SER A 152 -19.05 -12.20 5.06
N LEU A 153 -17.82 -11.91 5.51
CA LEU A 153 -16.67 -11.70 4.64
C LEU A 153 -16.19 -13.01 3.98
N SER A 154 -15.67 -12.89 2.76
CA SER A 154 -14.92 -13.98 2.14
C SER A 154 -13.62 -14.27 2.90
N GLU A 155 -13.06 -15.48 2.76
CA GLU A 155 -11.73 -15.80 3.32
C GLU A 155 -10.64 -14.86 2.80
N GLY A 156 -10.76 -14.37 1.57
CA GLY A 156 -9.89 -13.34 1.02
C GLY A 156 -9.99 -12.01 1.76
N GLN A 157 -11.22 -11.53 1.99
CA GLN A 157 -11.50 -10.29 2.71
C GLN A 157 -11.05 -10.37 4.18
N LYS A 158 -11.31 -11.48 4.89
CA LYS A 158 -10.78 -11.72 6.25
C LYS A 158 -9.25 -11.65 6.26
N THR A 159 -8.60 -12.27 5.28
CA THR A 159 -7.13 -12.29 5.15
C THR A 159 -6.57 -10.88 4.93
N VAL A 160 -7.12 -10.09 4.01
CA VAL A 160 -6.63 -8.72 3.76
C VAL A 160 -7.05 -7.71 4.81
N THR A 161 -8.08 -7.99 5.64
CA THR A 161 -8.48 -7.08 6.74
C THR A 161 -7.30 -6.78 7.67
N GLY A 162 -6.47 -7.78 7.99
CA GLY A 162 -5.26 -7.56 8.77
C GLY A 162 -4.26 -6.60 8.09
N ILE A 163 -4.08 -6.74 6.77
CA ILE A 163 -3.25 -5.84 5.96
C ILE A 163 -3.82 -4.42 5.98
N VAL A 164 -5.14 -4.26 5.81
CA VAL A 164 -5.83 -2.96 5.83
C VAL A 164 -5.66 -2.26 7.18
N VAL A 165 -5.84 -2.98 8.29
CA VAL A 165 -5.65 -2.44 9.65
C VAL A 165 -4.20 -2.00 9.86
N ILE A 166 -3.20 -2.81 9.46
CA ILE A 166 -1.79 -2.44 9.58
C ILE A 166 -1.48 -1.18 8.75
N ASN A 167 -1.94 -1.11 7.50
CA ASN A 167 -1.74 0.08 6.65
C ASN A 167 -2.39 1.34 7.24
N PHE A 168 -3.58 1.21 7.83
CA PHE A 168 -4.26 2.32 8.51
C PHE A 168 -3.48 2.80 9.75
N LEU A 169 -2.98 1.88 10.59
CA LEU A 169 -2.14 2.22 11.75
C LEU A 169 -0.84 2.92 11.33
N VAL A 170 -0.16 2.42 10.29
CA VAL A 170 1.06 3.04 9.75
C VAL A 170 0.78 4.42 9.13
N PHE A 171 -0.38 4.59 8.48
CA PHE A 171 -0.87 5.90 8.02
C PHE A 171 -1.15 6.86 9.18
N CYS A 172 -1.71 6.40 10.30
CA CYS A 172 -1.84 7.21 11.52
C CYS A 172 -0.48 7.64 12.09
N CYS A 173 0.54 6.76 12.07
CA CYS A 173 1.91 7.12 12.49
C CYS A 173 2.51 8.26 11.65
N TRP A 174 2.20 8.36 10.35
CA TRP A 174 2.59 9.51 9.52
C TRP A 174 1.99 10.85 9.97
N ARG A 175 0.88 10.84 10.73
CA ARG A 175 0.21 12.05 11.24
C ARG A 175 0.81 12.58 12.54
N ILE A 176 1.71 11.83 13.17
CA ILE A 176 2.36 12.21 14.44
C ILE A 176 3.72 12.87 14.12
N PRO A 177 3.91 14.19 14.38
CA PRO A 177 5.13 14.89 13.98
C PRO A 177 6.43 14.31 14.55
N SER A 178 6.40 13.81 15.78
CA SER A 178 7.56 13.20 16.44
C SER A 178 8.03 11.92 15.75
N LEU A 179 7.13 11.17 15.08
CA LEU A 179 7.45 9.92 14.38
C LEU A 179 7.97 10.15 12.95
N GLN A 180 7.77 11.33 12.34
CA GLN A 180 8.08 11.56 10.93
C GLN A 180 9.52 11.21 10.53
N ARG A 181 10.51 11.44 11.40
CA ARG A 181 11.91 11.05 11.16
C ARG A 181 12.09 9.52 11.07
N VAL A 182 11.35 8.76 11.87
CA VAL A 182 11.32 7.29 11.83
C VAL A 182 10.58 6.82 10.57
N MET A 183 9.44 7.44 10.25
CA MET A 183 8.65 7.14 9.06
C MET A 183 9.46 7.34 7.77
N ILE A 184 10.15 8.47 7.62
CA ILE A 184 11.00 8.73 6.45
C ILE A 184 12.15 7.71 6.37
N ARG A 185 12.82 7.40 7.48
CA ARG A 185 14.01 6.52 7.51
C ARG A 185 13.70 5.03 7.30
N TYR A 186 12.56 4.55 7.80
CA TYR A 186 12.23 3.13 7.83
C TYR A 186 11.02 2.74 6.99
N PHE A 187 10.09 3.66 6.73
CA PHE A 187 8.86 3.41 5.96
C PHE A 187 8.88 4.09 4.57
N THR A 188 10.04 4.56 4.10
CA THR A 188 10.25 4.95 2.69
C THR A 188 11.47 4.26 2.11
N ALA A 189 11.28 3.59 0.97
CA ALA A 189 12.30 2.86 0.26
C ALA A 189 13.11 3.83 -0.62
N ASN A 190 14.42 3.93 -0.36
CA ASN A 190 15.34 4.74 -1.15
C ASN A 190 16.74 4.10 -1.16
N PRO A 191 17.33 3.75 -2.32
CA PRO A 191 18.66 3.14 -2.38
C PRO A 191 19.80 4.10 -2.01
N ALA A 192 19.53 5.40 -1.81
CA ALA A 192 20.46 6.35 -1.19
C ALA A 192 20.46 6.32 0.35
N SER A 193 19.49 5.64 0.99
CA SER A 193 19.41 5.54 2.45
C SER A 193 20.52 4.68 3.05
N LYS A 194 20.96 5.01 4.28
CA LYS A 194 21.84 4.13 5.08
C LYS A 194 21.14 2.82 5.48
N VAL A 195 19.80 2.82 5.56
CA VAL A 195 19.00 1.63 5.88
C VAL A 195 18.35 1.14 4.58
N LEU A 196 18.94 0.12 3.96
CA LEU A 196 18.49 -0.35 2.64
C LEU A 196 17.35 -1.37 2.74
N CYS A 197 17.51 -2.40 3.58
CA CYS A 197 16.67 -3.60 3.55
C CYS A 197 15.32 -3.44 4.26
N ALA A 198 15.31 -2.93 5.50
CA ALA A 198 14.06 -2.82 6.28
C ALA A 198 12.97 -1.98 5.58
N PRO A 199 13.29 -0.85 4.89
CA PRO A 199 12.29 -0.15 4.11
C PRO A 199 11.68 -0.95 2.96
N MET A 200 12.37 -1.94 2.38
CA MET A 200 11.84 -2.72 1.25
C MET A 200 10.57 -3.52 1.62
N ILE A 201 10.41 -3.87 2.90
CA ILE A 201 9.16 -4.46 3.41
C ILE A 201 8.25 -3.40 4.04
N LEU A 202 8.79 -2.53 4.92
CA LEU A 202 7.97 -1.56 5.67
C LEU A 202 7.29 -0.51 4.79
N SER A 203 7.92 -0.11 3.68
CA SER A 203 7.33 0.80 2.69
C SER A 203 6.06 0.23 2.03
N THR A 204 5.90 -1.10 1.98
CA THR A 204 4.69 -1.75 1.43
C THR A 204 3.45 -1.44 2.28
N PHE A 205 3.63 -1.15 3.57
CA PHE A 205 2.55 -0.79 4.50
C PHE A 205 2.39 0.72 4.70
N SER A 206 3.13 1.53 3.94
CA SER A 206 3.31 2.96 4.19
C SER A 206 2.58 3.81 3.14
N HIS A 207 1.73 4.73 3.59
CA HIS A 207 1.00 5.66 2.73
C HIS A 207 1.06 7.07 3.31
N PHE A 208 1.37 8.06 2.47
CA PHE A 208 1.45 9.46 2.89
C PHE A 208 0.10 10.20 2.77
N SER A 209 -0.57 10.07 1.61
CA SER A 209 -1.86 10.71 1.34
C SER A 209 -3.03 9.74 1.54
N PHE A 210 -4.18 10.27 1.98
CA PHE A 210 -5.39 9.47 2.22
C PHE A 210 -5.88 8.80 0.94
N PHE A 211 -5.88 9.52 -0.20
CA PHE A 211 -6.28 8.98 -1.50
C PHE A 211 -5.40 7.80 -1.92
N HIS A 212 -4.08 7.87 -1.70
CA HIS A 212 -3.17 6.78 -2.04
C HIS A 212 -3.40 5.53 -1.17
N LEU A 213 -3.71 5.70 0.12
CA LEU A 213 -4.15 4.61 0.98
C LEU A 213 -5.49 4.02 0.49
N ALA A 214 -6.50 4.87 0.29
CA ALA A 214 -7.85 4.45 -0.08
C ALA A 214 -7.88 3.66 -1.39
N THR A 215 -7.21 4.14 -2.44
CA THR A 215 -7.13 3.44 -3.74
C THR A 215 -6.43 2.08 -3.61
N ASN A 216 -5.31 2.01 -2.88
CA ASN A 216 -4.61 0.73 -2.68
C ASN A 216 -5.46 -0.27 -1.89
N MET A 217 -6.06 0.15 -0.78
CA MET A 217 -6.89 -0.74 0.03
C MET A 217 -8.16 -1.17 -0.71
N TYR A 218 -8.75 -0.29 -1.54
CA TYR A 218 -9.89 -0.62 -2.39
C TYR A 218 -9.54 -1.70 -3.44
N VAL A 219 -8.43 -1.56 -4.16
CA VAL A 219 -8.00 -2.55 -5.16
C VAL A 219 -7.64 -3.88 -4.48
N LEU A 220 -6.85 -3.83 -3.39
CA LEU A 220 -6.52 -5.03 -2.61
C LEU A 220 -7.76 -5.77 -2.12
N TRP A 221 -8.74 -5.04 -1.57
CA TRP A 221 -10.01 -5.61 -1.10
C TRP A 221 -10.79 -6.26 -2.23
N SER A 222 -10.92 -5.57 -3.36
CA SER A 222 -11.71 -6.03 -4.53
C SER A 222 -11.16 -7.33 -5.13
N PHE A 223 -9.84 -7.47 -5.23
CA PHE A 223 -9.19 -8.67 -5.78
C PHE A 223 -8.85 -9.75 -4.74
N SER A 224 -8.99 -9.46 -3.44
CA SER A 224 -8.61 -10.39 -2.34
C SER A 224 -9.29 -11.75 -2.43
N SER A 225 -10.60 -11.79 -2.69
CA SER A 225 -11.40 -13.01 -2.80
C SER A 225 -10.87 -13.94 -3.89
N SER A 226 -10.60 -13.41 -5.08
CA SER A 226 -10.09 -14.17 -6.23
C SER A 226 -8.63 -14.60 -6.02
N ALA A 227 -7.80 -13.72 -5.46
CA ALA A 227 -6.40 -14.04 -5.19
C ALA A 227 -6.24 -15.15 -4.13
N VAL A 228 -7.04 -15.11 -3.06
CA VAL A 228 -7.03 -16.12 -2.01
C VAL A 228 -7.76 -17.40 -2.41
N SER A 229 -8.74 -17.37 -3.33
CA SER A 229 -9.29 -18.63 -3.87
C SER A 229 -8.32 -19.35 -4.81
N ILE A 230 -7.48 -18.61 -5.56
CA ILE A 230 -6.44 -19.17 -6.43
C ILE A 230 -5.25 -19.75 -5.64
N LEU A 231 -4.81 -19.06 -4.59
CA LEU A 231 -3.57 -19.40 -3.85
C LEU A 231 -3.82 -20.12 -2.51
N GLY A 232 -4.98 -19.91 -1.89
CA GLY A 232 -5.14 -20.14 -0.45
C GLY A 232 -4.50 -19.02 0.38
N ARG A 233 -4.95 -18.90 1.63
CA ARG A 233 -4.62 -17.78 2.54
C ARG A 233 -3.12 -17.66 2.84
N GLU A 234 -2.49 -18.77 3.18
CA GLU A 234 -1.09 -18.80 3.64
C GLU A 234 -0.13 -18.49 2.47
N GLN A 235 -0.39 -19.09 1.31
CA GLN A 235 0.37 -18.82 0.08
C GLN A 235 0.18 -17.37 -0.38
N PHE A 236 -1.05 -16.85 -0.36
CA PHE A 236 -1.33 -15.45 -0.68
C PHE A 236 -0.52 -14.50 0.20
N MET A 237 -0.40 -14.75 1.50
CA MET A 237 0.40 -13.92 2.39
C MET A 237 1.90 -13.97 2.03
N ALA A 238 2.46 -15.14 1.77
CA ALA A 238 3.85 -15.24 1.31
C ALA A 238 4.10 -14.52 -0.02
N VAL A 239 3.19 -14.66 -0.99
CA VAL A 239 3.25 -13.96 -2.28
C VAL A 239 3.17 -12.44 -2.07
N TYR A 240 2.22 -11.95 -1.27
CA TYR A 240 2.04 -10.51 -1.02
C TYR A 240 3.25 -9.87 -0.33
N LEU A 241 3.79 -10.50 0.71
CA LEU A 241 4.96 -10.00 1.44
C LEU A 241 6.23 -10.04 0.56
N SER A 242 6.44 -11.14 -0.18
CA SER A 242 7.58 -11.26 -1.10
C SER A 242 7.48 -10.24 -2.23
N ALA A 243 6.28 -10.01 -2.76
CA ALA A 243 6.01 -9.02 -3.80
C ALA A 243 6.39 -7.61 -3.37
N GLY A 244 6.06 -7.19 -2.14
CA GLY A 244 6.48 -5.88 -1.61
C GLY A 244 8.00 -5.67 -1.64
N VAL A 245 8.76 -6.69 -1.23
CA VAL A 245 10.23 -6.65 -1.23
C VAL A 245 10.81 -6.71 -2.66
N ILE A 246 10.26 -7.57 -3.53
CA ILE A 246 10.70 -7.71 -4.93
C ILE A 246 10.39 -6.41 -5.72
N SER A 247 9.20 -5.84 -5.59
CA SER A 247 8.86 -4.53 -6.16
C SER A 247 9.80 -3.43 -5.68
N SER A 248 10.11 -3.38 -4.38
CA SER A 248 11.09 -2.44 -3.83
C SER A 248 12.50 -2.67 -4.37
N PHE A 249 12.89 -3.92 -4.65
CA PHE A 249 14.17 -4.24 -5.28
C PHE A 249 14.24 -3.75 -6.74
N PHE A 250 13.19 -3.98 -7.54
CA PHE A 250 13.12 -3.45 -8.92
C PHE A 250 13.17 -1.92 -8.95
N SER A 251 12.49 -1.26 -8.01
CA SER A 251 12.61 0.18 -7.79
C SER A 251 14.05 0.60 -7.45
N TYR A 252 14.73 -0.11 -6.55
CA TYR A 252 16.13 0.16 -6.20
C TYR A 252 17.08 0.02 -7.39
N VAL A 253 16.92 -1.04 -8.20
CA VAL A 253 17.68 -1.25 -9.43
C VAL A 253 17.47 -0.07 -10.37
N CYS A 254 16.22 0.27 -10.70
CA CYS A 254 15.92 1.36 -11.64
C CYS A 254 16.42 2.73 -11.14
N LYS A 255 16.22 3.07 -9.87
CA LYS A 255 16.70 4.34 -9.28
C LYS A 255 18.23 4.43 -9.25
N THR A 256 18.91 3.30 -9.08
CA THR A 256 20.38 3.22 -9.14
C THR A 256 20.89 3.38 -10.57
N LEU A 257 20.22 2.76 -11.56
CA LEU A 257 20.56 2.88 -12.99
C LEU A 257 20.30 4.30 -13.54
N THR A 258 19.18 4.92 -13.15
CA THR A 258 18.78 6.25 -13.62
C THR A 258 19.36 7.42 -12.80
N GLY A 259 19.97 7.12 -11.65
CA GLY A 259 20.47 8.12 -10.69
C GLY A 259 19.37 8.95 -10.00
N ARG A 260 18.10 8.56 -10.10
CA ARG A 260 16.94 9.32 -9.60
C ARG A 260 16.48 8.79 -8.24
N PHE A 261 17.12 9.23 -7.16
CA PHE A 261 16.94 8.73 -5.79
C PHE A 261 15.67 9.22 -5.06
N GLY A 262 14.52 9.19 -5.72
CA GLY A 262 13.23 9.51 -5.10
C GLY A 262 12.78 8.44 -4.08
N PRO A 263 12.31 8.81 -2.88
CA PRO A 263 11.74 7.86 -1.95
C PRO A 263 10.45 7.27 -2.52
N SER A 264 10.18 5.98 -2.27
CA SER A 264 8.89 5.36 -2.55
C SER A 264 8.29 4.66 -1.34
N LEU A 265 6.97 4.55 -1.37
CA LEU A 265 6.13 3.97 -0.34
C LEU A 265 4.78 3.61 -0.98
N GLY A 266 4.14 2.57 -0.48
CA GLY A 266 2.81 2.13 -0.90
C GLY A 266 2.74 0.63 -1.15
N ALA A 267 1.57 0.06 -0.87
CA ALA A 267 1.23 -1.32 -1.18
C ALA A 267 1.16 -1.65 -2.69
N SER A 268 1.26 -0.64 -3.56
CA SER A 268 0.92 -0.76 -4.99
C SER A 268 1.73 -1.81 -5.74
N GLY A 269 3.03 -1.97 -5.44
CA GLY A 269 3.85 -3.03 -6.03
C GLY A 269 3.33 -4.44 -5.71
N ALA A 270 2.99 -4.70 -4.44
CA ALA A 270 2.40 -5.97 -4.02
C ALA A 270 0.99 -6.17 -4.60
N ILE A 271 0.20 -5.10 -4.71
CA ILE A 271 -1.12 -5.12 -5.35
C ILE A 271 -1.00 -5.40 -6.86
N MET A 272 0.04 -4.90 -7.54
CA MET A 272 0.32 -5.22 -8.94
C MET A 272 0.68 -6.69 -9.14
N THR A 273 1.36 -7.33 -8.19
CA THR A 273 1.50 -8.81 -8.19
C THR A 273 0.16 -9.50 -8.04
N VAL A 274 -0.69 -9.08 -7.10
CA VAL A 274 -2.02 -9.68 -6.89
C VAL A 274 -2.90 -9.55 -8.13
N LEU A 275 -2.93 -8.36 -8.75
CA LEU A 275 -3.68 -8.11 -9.98
C LEU A 275 -3.14 -8.94 -11.14
N ALA A 276 -1.82 -8.93 -11.36
CA ALA A 276 -1.18 -9.76 -12.40
C ALA A 276 -1.48 -11.25 -12.20
N ALA A 277 -1.40 -11.76 -10.97
CA ALA A 277 -1.70 -13.16 -10.66
C ALA A 277 -3.14 -13.54 -10.99
N VAL A 278 -4.12 -12.71 -10.61
CA VAL A 278 -5.54 -12.94 -10.96
C VAL A 278 -5.74 -12.85 -12.47
N CYS A 279 -5.20 -11.84 -13.15
CA CYS A 279 -5.31 -11.69 -14.60
C CYS A 279 -4.66 -12.85 -15.38
N THR A 280 -3.54 -13.41 -14.90
CA THR A 280 -2.87 -14.57 -15.52
C THR A 280 -3.67 -15.86 -15.37
N LYS A 281 -4.39 -16.07 -14.26
CA LYS A 281 -5.23 -17.28 -14.07
C LYS A 281 -6.66 -17.14 -14.58
N MET A 282 -7.17 -15.90 -14.69
CA MET A 282 -8.54 -15.61 -15.12
C MET A 282 -8.55 -14.61 -16.29
N PRO A 283 -7.89 -14.91 -17.43
CA PRO A 283 -7.65 -13.96 -18.53
C PRO A 283 -8.94 -13.35 -19.11
N GLU A 284 -10.01 -14.15 -19.18
CA GLU A 284 -11.31 -13.78 -19.74
C GLU A 284 -12.29 -13.19 -18.71
N ALA A 285 -11.87 -13.04 -17.43
CA ALA A 285 -12.71 -12.39 -16.43
C ALA A 285 -12.99 -10.94 -16.84
N LYS A 286 -14.29 -10.57 -16.89
CA LYS A 286 -14.72 -9.21 -17.20
C LYS A 286 -14.53 -8.32 -15.97
N LEU A 287 -13.62 -7.36 -16.08
CA LEU A 287 -13.40 -6.31 -15.10
C LEU A 287 -14.12 -5.04 -15.55
N ALA A 288 -14.66 -4.29 -14.58
CA ALA A 288 -15.31 -3.00 -14.81
C ALA A 288 -14.58 -1.89 -14.04
N ILE A 289 -14.57 -0.68 -14.58
CA ILE A 289 -14.09 0.50 -13.84
C ILE A 289 -15.22 0.95 -12.90
N VAL A 290 -14.88 1.27 -11.65
CA VAL A 290 -15.83 1.61 -10.57
C VAL A 290 -16.83 2.69 -10.98
N PHE A 291 -16.37 3.72 -11.66
CA PHE A 291 -17.17 4.87 -12.10
C PHE A 291 -17.82 4.68 -13.48
N LEU A 292 -17.51 3.59 -14.18
CA LEU A 292 -18.00 3.27 -15.53
C LEU A 292 -18.40 1.77 -15.62
N PRO A 293 -19.35 1.30 -14.79
CA PRO A 293 -19.71 -0.13 -14.70
C PRO A 293 -20.28 -0.71 -15.99
N MET A 294 -20.77 0.15 -16.91
CA MET A 294 -21.24 -0.23 -18.25
C MET A 294 -20.11 -0.69 -19.18
N PHE A 295 -18.87 -0.30 -18.91
CA PHE A 295 -17.71 -0.64 -19.74
C PHE A 295 -16.88 -1.74 -19.06
N THR A 296 -17.01 -2.95 -19.59
CA THR A 296 -16.21 -4.11 -19.15
C THR A 296 -15.13 -4.48 -20.17
N PHE A 297 -13.94 -4.79 -19.70
CA PHE A 297 -12.84 -5.36 -20.51
C PHE A 297 -12.33 -6.65 -19.87
N THR A 298 -11.64 -7.50 -20.64
CA THR A 298 -11.08 -8.74 -20.08
C THR A 298 -9.84 -8.44 -19.23
N ALA A 299 -9.60 -9.26 -18.20
CA ALA A 299 -8.48 -9.12 -17.27
C ALA A 299 -7.11 -9.09 -17.97
N THR A 300 -6.97 -9.81 -19.09
CA THR A 300 -5.79 -9.73 -19.98
C THR A 300 -5.58 -8.32 -20.54
N HIS A 301 -6.62 -7.66 -21.05
CA HIS A 301 -6.52 -6.31 -21.58
C HIS A 301 -6.24 -5.29 -20.46
N ALA A 302 -6.83 -5.49 -19.28
CA ALA A 302 -6.54 -4.69 -18.09
C ALA A 302 -5.05 -4.71 -17.73
N LEU A 303 -4.47 -5.92 -17.62
CA LEU A 303 -3.06 -6.10 -17.25
C LEU A 303 -2.13 -5.50 -18.32
N LYS A 304 -2.40 -5.75 -19.61
CA LYS A 304 -1.64 -5.16 -20.72
C LYS A 304 -1.68 -3.63 -20.68
N ALA A 305 -2.84 -3.03 -20.45
CA ALA A 305 -2.99 -1.58 -20.39
C ALA A 305 -2.21 -0.97 -19.21
N ILE A 306 -2.30 -1.56 -18.01
CA ILE A 306 -1.58 -1.05 -16.83
C ILE A 306 -0.07 -1.20 -17.01
N VAL A 307 0.41 -2.36 -17.49
CA VAL A 307 1.84 -2.57 -17.79
C VAL A 307 2.33 -1.58 -18.86
N ALA A 308 1.53 -1.27 -19.89
CA ALA A 308 1.88 -0.26 -20.89
C ALA A 308 1.96 1.15 -20.29
N ILE A 309 1.01 1.53 -19.42
CA ILE A 309 1.00 2.84 -18.73
C ILE A 309 2.21 2.97 -17.79
N ASP A 310 2.53 1.95 -17.00
CA ASP A 310 3.72 1.98 -16.14
C ASP A 310 5.02 1.97 -16.95
N THR A 311 5.08 1.25 -18.08
CA THR A 311 6.24 1.29 -18.99
C THR A 311 6.42 2.67 -19.60
N ALA A 312 5.34 3.31 -20.07
CA ALA A 312 5.38 4.68 -20.57
C ALA A 312 5.79 5.66 -19.46
N GLY A 313 5.22 5.54 -18.26
CA GLY A 313 5.59 6.37 -17.11
C GLY A 313 7.05 6.21 -16.69
N LEU A 314 7.61 5.00 -16.79
CA LEU A 314 9.01 4.74 -16.53
C LEU A 314 9.93 5.39 -17.57
N VAL A 315 9.64 5.20 -18.87
CA VAL A 315 10.43 5.75 -19.99
C VAL A 315 10.36 7.28 -20.05
N LEU A 316 9.16 7.85 -19.87
CA LEU A 316 8.93 9.30 -19.87
C LEU A 316 9.30 9.97 -18.54
N GLY A 317 9.66 9.19 -17.51
CA GLY A 317 10.15 9.69 -16.22
C GLY A 317 9.07 10.37 -15.36
N TRP A 318 7.81 9.94 -15.46
CA TRP A 318 6.73 10.39 -14.61
C TRP A 318 7.02 10.08 -13.13
N LYS A 319 6.61 10.98 -12.24
CA LYS A 319 6.92 10.94 -10.79
C LYS A 319 5.70 10.69 -9.91
N ILE A 320 4.54 10.38 -10.51
CA ILE A 320 3.28 10.20 -9.79
C ILE A 320 3.26 8.88 -9.04
N PHE A 321 3.86 7.83 -9.62
CA PHE A 321 3.95 6.49 -9.05
C PHE A 321 5.36 5.91 -9.17
N ASP A 322 5.67 4.87 -8.39
CA ASP A 322 6.89 4.08 -8.57
C ASP A 322 6.65 3.02 -9.66
N HIS A 323 6.70 3.47 -10.92
CA HIS A 323 6.46 2.64 -12.09
C HIS A 323 7.39 1.41 -12.16
N ALA A 324 8.63 1.53 -11.67
CA ALA A 324 9.56 0.40 -11.58
C ALA A 324 9.12 -0.65 -10.55
N ALA A 325 8.60 -0.22 -9.39
CA ALA A 325 8.01 -1.12 -8.40
C ALA A 325 6.75 -1.84 -8.93
N HIS A 326 5.91 -1.12 -9.69
CA HIS A 326 4.71 -1.69 -10.32
C HIS A 326 5.06 -2.76 -11.35
N LEU A 327 5.99 -2.48 -12.26
CA LEU A 327 6.44 -3.42 -13.29
C LEU A 327 7.14 -4.64 -12.67
N GLY A 328 7.98 -4.44 -11.65
CA GLY A 328 8.59 -5.55 -10.90
C GLY A 328 7.55 -6.44 -10.21
N GLY A 329 6.52 -5.83 -9.63
CA GLY A 329 5.40 -6.55 -9.00
C GLY A 329 4.57 -7.33 -10.03
N ALA A 330 4.22 -6.70 -11.15
CA ALA A 330 3.49 -7.35 -12.23
C ALA A 330 4.28 -8.52 -12.83
N ALA A 331 5.57 -8.33 -13.12
CA ALA A 331 6.45 -9.38 -13.63
C ALA A 331 6.56 -10.56 -12.65
N PHE A 332 6.73 -10.29 -11.35
CA PHE A 332 6.72 -11.32 -10.32
C PHE A 332 5.38 -12.08 -10.26
N GLY A 333 4.25 -11.40 -10.38
CA GLY A 333 2.92 -12.02 -10.37
C GLY A 333 2.69 -12.95 -11.56
N VAL A 334 3.02 -12.51 -12.78
CA VAL A 334 2.96 -13.34 -13.99
C VAL A 334 3.88 -14.55 -13.85
N TRP A 335 5.16 -14.34 -13.51
CA TRP A 335 6.13 -15.42 -13.32
C TRP A 335 5.69 -16.42 -12.24
N TYR A 336 5.13 -15.95 -11.14
CA TYR A 336 4.69 -16.82 -10.06
C TYR A 336 3.54 -17.72 -10.49
N MET A 337 2.55 -17.21 -11.22
CA MET A 337 1.40 -18.00 -11.68
C MET A 337 1.69 -18.92 -12.86
N LEU A 338 2.73 -18.63 -13.64
CA LEU A 338 3.18 -19.50 -14.74
C LEU A 338 4.19 -20.57 -14.28
N THR A 339 5.04 -20.27 -13.30
CA THR A 339 6.19 -21.14 -12.97
C THR A 339 6.53 -21.17 -11.47
N GLY A 340 6.47 -20.03 -10.77
CA GLY A 340 6.85 -19.96 -9.35
C GLY A 340 6.02 -20.83 -8.40
N HIS A 341 4.72 -21.01 -8.67
CA HIS A 341 3.84 -21.92 -7.93
C HIS A 341 4.35 -23.37 -8.01
N GLU A 342 4.72 -23.82 -9.20
CA GLU A 342 5.22 -25.18 -9.48
C GLU A 342 6.60 -25.43 -8.89
N LEU A 343 7.49 -24.43 -8.96
CA LEU A 343 8.86 -24.55 -8.46
C LEU A 343 8.96 -24.45 -6.94
N ILE A 344 8.22 -23.53 -6.32
CA ILE A 344 8.34 -23.21 -4.89
C ILE A 344 7.26 -23.92 -4.09
N TRP A 345 5.99 -23.68 -4.42
CA TRP A 345 4.88 -24.10 -3.56
C TRP A 345 4.60 -25.59 -3.67
N ARG A 346 4.56 -26.16 -4.88
CA ARG A 346 4.34 -27.61 -5.05
C ARG A 346 5.47 -28.45 -4.45
N LYS A 347 6.72 -27.94 -4.45
CA LYS A 347 7.89 -28.64 -3.88
C LYS A 347 8.08 -28.46 -2.36
N ARG A 348 7.14 -27.80 -1.65
CA ARG A 348 7.26 -27.53 -0.20
C ARG A 348 7.19 -28.78 0.70
N GLU A 349 6.83 -29.94 0.16
CA GLU A 349 6.66 -31.18 0.93
C GLU A 349 7.90 -31.60 1.74
N SER A 350 9.11 -31.44 1.19
CA SER A 350 10.35 -31.79 1.88
C SER A 350 10.56 -30.94 3.15
N LEU A 351 10.27 -29.64 3.05
CA LEU A 351 10.31 -28.70 4.18
C LEU A 351 9.23 -29.00 5.22
N VAL A 352 8.03 -29.39 4.78
CA VAL A 352 6.93 -29.78 5.69
C VAL A 352 7.23 -31.11 6.40
N LYS A 353 7.86 -32.09 5.72
CA LYS A 353 8.33 -33.35 6.31
C LYS A 353 9.41 -33.08 7.37
N LEU A 354 10.43 -32.29 7.03
CA LEU A 354 11.47 -31.87 7.97
C LEU A 354 10.90 -31.16 9.21
N TRP A 355 9.93 -30.25 9.02
CA TRP A 355 9.25 -29.59 10.14
C TRP A 355 8.46 -30.58 11.01
N HIS A 356 7.77 -31.54 10.39
CA HIS A 356 7.04 -32.58 11.11
C HIS A 356 7.97 -33.43 11.99
N GLU A 357 9.09 -33.90 11.43
CA GLU A 357 10.12 -34.69 12.15
C GLU A 357 10.73 -33.94 13.33
N LEU A 358 11.09 -32.67 13.14
CA LEU A 358 11.59 -31.80 14.22
C LEU A 358 10.56 -31.65 15.34
N ARG A 359 9.28 -31.47 14.99
CA ARG A 359 8.18 -31.30 15.95
C ARG A 359 7.82 -32.58 16.71
N THR A 360 7.86 -33.74 16.06
CA THR A 360 7.58 -35.03 16.74
C THR A 360 8.71 -35.42 17.66
N ARG A 361 9.96 -35.23 17.24
CA ARG A 361 11.14 -35.48 18.09
C ARG A 361 11.15 -34.63 19.36
N GLY A 362 10.78 -33.35 19.26
CA GLY A 362 10.67 -32.43 20.40
C GLY A 362 9.47 -32.66 21.33
N ARG A 363 8.69 -33.74 21.15
CA ARG A 363 7.59 -34.17 22.04
C ARG A 363 7.82 -35.55 22.67
N GLY A 364 8.93 -36.21 22.34
CA GLY A 364 9.25 -37.59 22.76
C GLY A 364 10.40 -37.68 23.77
N GLY A 365 10.77 -36.56 24.40
CA GLY A 365 11.75 -36.44 25.49
C GLY A 365 11.39 -35.26 26.37
#